data_AF-A0A842IGF4-F1
#
_entry.id   AF-A0A842IGF4-F1
#
_cell.length_a   1.000
_cell.length_b   1.000
_cell.length_c   1.000
_cell.angle_alpha   90.00
_cell.angle_beta   90.00
_cell.angle_gamma   90.00
#
_symmetry.space_group_name_H-M   'P 1'
#
loop_
_entity.id
_entity.type
_entity.pdbx_description
1 polymer ?
#
loop_
_entity_poly.entity_id
_entity_poly.type
_entity_poly.pdbx_seq_one_letter_code
_entity_poly.pdbx_strand_id
1 'polypeptide(L)'
;MEENSKLQTAFYAGLFLAMAGVLFPIWGAPLVLGGSALLMATTRRFGDPHARWYRVAFLMICLGVLSLWTRFILSGFDAEAALANGWGMLVLPYPLGWFLILILVFIRLFMRKRPPGPEE
;
A
#
# COMPACT_ATOMS: atom_id res chain seq x y z
N MET A 1 -20.37 -15.71 9.74
CA MET A 1 -20.00 -15.98 8.32
C MET A 1 -19.99 -14.72 7.47
N GLU A 2 -21.01 -13.87 7.56
CA GLU A 2 -21.15 -12.67 6.71
C GLU A 2 -20.04 -11.62 6.90
N GLU A 3 -19.59 -11.41 8.15
CA GLU A 3 -18.54 -10.44 8.48
C GLU A 3 -17.18 -10.78 7.84
N ASN A 4 -16.80 -12.06 7.84
CA ASN A 4 -15.58 -12.52 7.20
C ASN A 4 -15.60 -12.31 5.68
N SER A 5 -16.76 -12.49 5.05
CA SER A 5 -16.94 -12.22 3.61
C SER A 5 -16.76 -10.73 3.29
N LYS A 6 -17.37 -9.84 4.09
CA LYS A 6 -17.22 -8.38 3.94
C LYS A 6 -15.76 -7.94 4.06
N LEU A 7 -15.02 -8.49 5.02
CA LEU A 7 -13.61 -8.17 5.21
C LEU A 7 -12.72 -8.71 4.08
N GLN A 8 -13.03 -9.88 3.51
CA GLN A 8 -12.32 -10.41 2.34
C GLN A 8 -12.54 -9.52 1.10
N THR A 9 -13.78 -9.13 0.84
CA THR A 9 -14.12 -8.21 -0.26
C THR A 9 -13.39 -6.88 -0.09
N ALA A 10 -13.37 -6.33 1.12
CA ALA A 10 -12.65 -5.10 1.43
C ALA A 10 -11.13 -5.25 1.22
N PHE A 11 -10.55 -6.41 1.55
CA PHE A 11 -9.13 -6.67 1.29
C PHE A 11 -8.82 -6.69 -0.21
N TYR A 12 -9.62 -7.40 -1.02
CA TYR A 12 -9.43 -7.45 -2.47
C TYR A 12 -9.66 -6.10 -3.14
N ALA A 13 -10.68 -5.36 -2.70
CA ALA A 13 -10.90 -3.99 -3.16
C ALA A 13 -9.69 -3.10 -2.84
N GLY A 14 -9.17 -3.16 -1.60
CA GLY A 14 -7.99 -2.40 -1.19
C GLY A 14 -6.75 -2.75 -2.01
N LEU A 15 -6.56 -4.04 -2.29
CA LEU A 15 -5.49 -4.52 -3.17
C LEU A 15 -5.64 -3.97 -4.59
N PHE A 16 -6.84 -4.07 -5.17
CA PHE A 16 -7.12 -3.57 -6.51
C PHE A 16 -6.87 -2.05 -6.61
N LEU A 17 -7.35 -1.26 -5.65
CA LEU A 17 -7.10 0.18 -5.58
C LEU A 17 -5.60 0.49 -5.51
N ALA A 18 -4.85 -0.25 -4.67
CA ALA A 18 -3.42 -0.07 -4.50
C ALA A 18 -2.61 -0.44 -5.76
N MET A 19 -3.09 -1.38 -6.57
CA MET A 19 -2.44 -1.76 -7.82
C MET A 19 -2.82 -0.81 -8.96
N ALA A 20 -4.11 -0.53 -9.13
CA ALA A 20 -4.61 0.33 -10.20
C ALA A 20 -4.12 1.78 -10.07
N GLY A 21 -4.00 2.29 -8.84
CA GLY A 21 -3.53 3.65 -8.61
C GLY A 21 -2.09 3.91 -9.05
N VAL A 22 -1.21 2.89 -9.11
CA VAL A 22 0.18 3.09 -9.56
C VAL A 22 0.28 3.38 -11.06
N LEU A 23 -0.73 3.02 -11.85
CA LEU A 23 -0.76 3.28 -13.30
C LEU A 23 -0.77 4.78 -13.63
N PHE A 24 -1.21 5.62 -12.69
CA PHE A 24 -1.25 7.07 -12.85
C PHE A 24 -0.53 7.74 -11.67
N PRO A 25 0.75 8.15 -11.81
CA PRO A 25 1.57 8.56 -10.68
C PRO A 25 0.96 9.64 -9.77
N ILE A 26 0.33 10.67 -10.35
CA ILE A 26 -0.27 11.78 -9.57
C ILE A 26 -1.74 11.49 -9.24
N TRP A 27 -2.56 11.28 -10.27
CA TRP A 27 -4.01 11.11 -10.12
C TRP A 27 -4.40 9.79 -9.45
N GLY A 28 -3.55 8.78 -9.57
CA GLY A 28 -3.73 7.48 -8.95
C GLY A 28 -3.11 7.37 -7.55
N ALA A 29 -2.27 8.31 -7.12
CA ALA A 29 -1.69 8.33 -5.76
C ALA A 29 -2.77 8.32 -4.65
N PRO A 30 -3.86 9.09 -4.75
CA PRO A 30 -4.99 8.99 -3.82
C PRO A 30 -5.66 7.61 -3.80
N LEU A 31 -5.74 6.91 -4.94
CA LEU A 31 -6.25 5.53 -4.98
C LEU A 31 -5.31 4.57 -4.23
N VAL A 32 -3.99 4.73 -4.38
CA VAL A 32 -3.02 3.91 -3.63
C VAL A 32 -3.09 4.19 -2.13
N LEU A 33 -3.25 5.45 -1.74
CA LEU A 33 -3.44 5.84 -0.35
C LEU A 33 -4.72 5.23 0.24
N GLY A 34 -5.84 5.32 -0.48
CA GLY A 34 -7.12 4.72 -0.08
C GLY A 34 -7.05 3.20 -0.01
N GLY A 35 -6.46 2.55 -1.02
CA GLY A 35 -6.27 1.10 -1.07
C GLY A 35 -5.40 0.58 0.07
N SER A 36 -4.27 1.24 0.34
CA SER A 36 -3.38 0.89 1.46
C SER A 36 -4.00 1.14 2.83
N ALA A 37 -4.81 2.19 3.00
CA ALA A 37 -5.60 2.41 4.21
C ALA A 37 -6.60 1.27 4.45
N LEU A 38 -7.29 0.83 3.39
CA LEU A 38 -8.25 -0.27 3.47
C LEU A 38 -7.56 -1.61 3.78
N LEU A 39 -6.40 -1.89 3.16
CA LEU A 39 -5.58 -3.06 3.47
C LEU A 39 -5.10 -3.04 4.93
N MET A 40 -4.63 -1.89 5.42
CA MET A 40 -4.23 -1.72 6.82
C MET A 40 -5.40 -1.95 7.79
N ALA A 41 -6.59 -1.43 7.48
CA ALA A 41 -7.77 -1.57 8.32
C ALA A 41 -8.27 -3.02 8.37
N THR A 42 -8.36 -3.67 7.21
CA THR A 42 -8.84 -5.05 7.09
C THR A 42 -7.88 -6.05 7.74
N THR A 43 -6.57 -5.93 7.51
CA THR A 43 -5.57 -6.82 8.12
C THR A 43 -5.50 -6.69 9.64
N ARG A 44 -5.68 -5.49 10.19
CA ARG A 44 -5.83 -5.31 11.64
C ARG A 44 -7.06 -6.02 12.19
N ARG A 45 -8.21 -5.92 11.50
CA ARG A 45 -9.44 -6.59 11.94
C ARG A 45 -9.38 -8.12 11.84
N PHE A 46 -8.65 -8.65 10.87
CA PHE A 46 -8.39 -10.09 10.74
C PHE A 46 -7.44 -10.65 11.82
N GLY A 47 -6.78 -9.80 12.63
CA GLY A 47 -5.77 -10.26 13.58
C GLY A 47 -4.51 -10.82 12.89
N ASP A 48 -4.19 -10.34 11.68
CA ASP A 48 -3.05 -10.82 10.91
C ASP A 48 -1.72 -10.46 11.63
N PRO A 49 -0.79 -11.42 11.87
CA PRO A 49 0.51 -11.14 12.48
C PRO A 49 1.30 -10.04 11.75
N HIS A 50 1.06 -9.88 10.44
CA HIS A 50 1.73 -8.88 9.62
C HIS A 50 1.03 -7.50 9.60
N ALA A 51 -0.04 -7.29 10.37
CA ALA A 51 -0.78 -6.02 10.38
C ALA A 51 0.07 -4.79 10.76
N ARG A 52 1.15 -4.98 11.52
CA ARG A 52 2.13 -3.91 11.81
C ARG A 52 2.83 -3.44 10.53
N TRP A 53 3.17 -4.35 9.63
CA TRP A 53 3.87 -4.02 8.39
C TRP A 53 2.96 -3.32 7.37
N TYR A 54 1.68 -3.69 7.30
CA TYR A 54 0.69 -2.94 6.51
C TYR A 54 0.53 -1.49 7.02
N ARG A 55 0.64 -1.26 8.33
CA ARG A 55 0.65 0.09 8.91
C ARG A 55 1.90 0.87 8.49
N VAL A 56 3.08 0.25 8.54
CA VAL A 56 4.33 0.89 8.09
C VAL A 56 4.23 1.25 6.61
N ALA A 57 3.77 0.33 5.76
CA ALA A 57 3.54 0.57 4.34
C ALA A 57 2.60 1.76 4.10
N PHE A 58 1.46 1.82 4.82
CA PHE A 58 0.52 2.92 4.74
C PHE A 58 1.15 4.27 5.13
N LEU A 59 1.93 4.32 6.21
CA LEU A 59 2.60 5.56 6.65
C LEU A 59 3.64 6.04 5.63
N MET A 60 4.40 5.12 5.04
CA MET A 60 5.36 5.44 3.97
C MET A 60 4.66 5.97 2.73
N ILE A 61 3.57 5.31 2.31
CA ILE A 61 2.73 5.78 1.19
C ILE A 61 2.16 7.15 1.49
N CYS A 62 1.60 7.37 2.68
CA CYS A 62 1.04 8.66 3.09
C CYS A 62 2.08 9.79 2.99
N LEU A 63 3.27 9.58 3.56
CA LEU A 63 4.37 10.55 3.50
C LEU A 63 4.80 10.84 2.06
N GLY A 64 4.95 9.80 1.24
CA GLY A 64 5.36 9.98 -0.15
C GLY A 64 4.29 10.62 -1.04
N VAL A 65 3.01 10.28 -0.83
CA VAL A 65 1.88 10.90 -1.54
C VAL A 65 1.73 12.37 -1.17
N LEU A 66 1.83 12.72 0.11
CA LEU A 66 1.82 14.12 0.56
C LEU A 66 2.98 14.88 -0.07
N SER A 67 4.19 14.33 -0.04
CA SER A 67 5.37 14.96 -0.65
C SER A 67 5.21 15.15 -2.16
N LEU A 68 4.67 14.15 -2.87
CA LEU A 68 4.38 14.21 -4.29
C LEU A 68 3.39 15.32 -4.63
N TRP A 69 2.28 15.40 -3.88
CA TRP A 69 1.23 16.41 -4.09
C TRP A 69 1.68 17.81 -3.71
N THR A 70 2.39 17.98 -2.59
CA THR A 70 2.98 19.27 -2.21
C THR A 70 3.91 19.79 -3.30
N ARG A 71 4.76 18.94 -3.86
CA ARG A 71 5.64 19.33 -4.97
C ARG A 71 4.84 19.70 -6.21
N PHE A 72 3.85 18.89 -6.59
CA PHE A 72 2.98 19.17 -7.74
C PHE A 72 2.32 20.55 -7.64
N ILE A 73 1.84 20.93 -6.45
CA ILE A 73 1.24 22.24 -6.19
C ILE A 73 2.26 23.38 -6.25
N LEU A 74 3.46 23.19 -5.68
CA LEU A 74 4.46 24.26 -5.56
C LEU A 74 5.24 24.54 -6.86
N SER A 75 5.54 23.50 -7.65
CA SER A 75 6.46 23.63 -8.80
C SER A 75 5.88 23.18 -10.14
N GLY A 76 4.68 22.61 -10.16
CA GLY A 76 4.21 21.89 -11.34
C GLY A 76 5.11 20.69 -11.70
N PHE A 77 5.06 20.27 -12.97
CA PHE A 77 5.65 19.03 -13.50
C PHE A 77 7.13 19.13 -13.91
N ASP A 78 7.90 20.04 -13.32
CA ASP A 78 9.31 20.19 -13.71
C ASP A 78 10.19 19.11 -13.07
N ALA A 79 10.32 17.99 -13.77
CA ALA A 79 10.95 16.76 -13.28
C ALA A 79 12.48 16.90 -13.11
N GLU A 80 13.15 17.68 -13.97
CA GLU A 80 14.60 17.91 -13.87
C GLU A 80 14.95 18.72 -12.61
N ALA A 81 14.13 19.73 -12.29
CA ALA A 81 14.27 20.48 -11.05
C ALA A 81 13.95 19.67 -9.78
N ALA A 82 13.21 18.57 -9.90
CA ALA A 82 12.82 17.73 -8.75
C ALA A 82 13.95 16.80 -8.28
N LEU A 83 14.77 16.26 -9.21
CA LEU A 83 15.90 15.40 -8.86
C LEU A 83 17.07 16.21 -8.27
N ALA A 84 17.35 17.39 -8.83
CA ALA A 84 18.47 18.24 -8.42
C ALA A 84 18.33 18.83 -7.00
N ASN A 85 17.09 18.96 -6.49
CA ASN A 85 16.80 19.64 -5.21
C ASN A 85 16.54 18.70 -4.03
N GLY A 86 16.83 17.39 -4.15
CA GLY A 86 16.64 16.42 -3.05
C GLY A 86 15.18 16.00 -2.78
N TRP A 87 14.22 16.58 -3.49
CA TRP A 87 12.79 16.24 -3.37
C TRP A 87 12.49 14.78 -3.74
N GLY A 88 13.28 14.18 -4.65
CA GLY A 88 13.18 12.76 -4.96
C GLY A 88 13.28 11.86 -3.73
N MET A 89 14.05 12.24 -2.71
CA MET A 89 14.22 11.47 -1.48
C MET A 89 12.96 11.49 -0.60
N LEU A 90 12.17 12.57 -0.65
CA LEU A 90 10.89 12.69 0.06
C LEU A 90 9.75 11.95 -0.64
N VAL A 91 9.87 11.73 -1.97
CA VAL A 91 8.91 10.93 -2.74
C VAL A 91 9.19 9.43 -2.61
N LEU A 92 10.45 9.04 -2.38
CA LEU A 92 10.91 7.64 -2.27
C LEU A 92 10.12 6.73 -1.29
N PRO A 93 9.59 7.22 -0.15
CA PRO A 93 8.70 6.45 0.70
C PRO A 93 7.46 5.90 -0.01
N TYR A 94 6.95 6.58 -1.05
CA TYR A 94 5.78 6.14 -1.80
C TYR A 94 6.00 4.79 -2.52
N PRO A 95 6.96 4.66 -3.47
CA PRO A 95 7.22 3.39 -4.13
C PRO A 95 7.72 2.31 -3.15
N LEU A 96 8.47 2.68 -2.11
CA LEU A 96 8.90 1.72 -1.09
C LEU A 96 7.74 1.14 -0.29
N GLY A 97 6.81 2.00 0.16
CA GLY A 97 5.63 1.55 0.91
C GLY A 97 4.72 0.67 0.05
N TRP A 98 4.57 1.01 -1.23
CA TRP A 98 3.84 0.17 -2.18
C TRP A 98 4.53 -1.19 -2.42
N PHE A 99 5.85 -1.19 -2.59
CA PHE A 99 6.62 -2.43 -2.75
C PHE A 99 6.51 -3.33 -1.51
N LEU A 100 6.47 -2.74 -0.31
CA LEU A 100 6.21 -3.48 0.92
C LEU A 100 4.83 -4.15 0.91
N ILE A 101 3.79 -3.51 0.35
CA ILE A 101 2.47 -4.15 0.18
C ILE A 101 2.58 -5.37 -0.74
N LEU A 102 3.31 -5.28 -1.86
CA LEU A 102 3.53 -6.42 -2.75
C LEU A 102 4.18 -7.59 -2.02
N ILE A 103 5.23 -7.33 -1.24
CA ILE A 103 5.91 -8.36 -0.45
C ILE A 103 4.94 -9.01 0.53
N LEU A 104 4.15 -8.23 1.26
CA LEU A 104 3.21 -8.76 2.25
C LEU A 104 2.10 -9.61 1.61
N VAL A 105 1.59 -9.17 0.46
CA VAL A 105 0.61 -9.94 -0.31
C VAL A 105 1.22 -11.24 -0.84
N PHE A 106 2.46 -11.18 -1.36
CA PHE A 106 3.19 -12.36 -1.82
C PHE A 106 3.39 -13.38 -0.69
N ILE A 107 3.86 -12.94 0.48
CA ILE A 107 4.02 -13.80 1.66
C ILE A 107 2.68 -14.42 2.04
N ARG A 108 1.61 -13.63 2.08
CA ARG A 108 0.27 -14.12 2.44
C ARG A 108 -0.27 -15.17 1.47
N LEU A 109 -0.01 -15.01 0.17
CA LEU A 109 -0.49 -15.93 -0.86
C LEU A 109 0.33 -17.22 -0.95
N PHE A 110 1.66 -17.14 -0.83
CA PHE A 110 2.55 -18.26 -1.12
C PHE A 110 3.18 -18.92 0.11
N MET A 111 3.38 -18.21 1.22
CA MET A 111 4.09 -18.75 2.39
C MET A 111 3.16 -19.29 3.48
N ARG A 112 1.84 -19.09 3.37
CA ARG A 112 0.89 -19.65 4.34
C ARG A 112 0.68 -21.14 4.05
N LYS A 113 1.58 -21.98 4.58
CA LYS A 113 1.45 -23.45 4.54
C LYS A 113 0.13 -23.87 5.22
N ARG A 114 -0.58 -24.81 4.59
CA ARG A 114 -1.67 -25.56 5.23
C ARG A 114 -1.11 -26.19 6.51
N PRO A 115 -1.79 -26.11 7.67
CA PRO A 115 -1.35 -26.87 8.84
C PRO A 115 -1.23 -28.35 8.44
N PRO A 116 -0.24 -29.10 8.97
CA PRO A 116 -0.21 -30.55 8.79
C PRO A 116 -1.58 -31.10 9.20
N GLY A 117 -2.21 -31.85 8.29
CA GLY A 117 -3.46 -32.55 8.60
C GLY A 117 -3.23 -33.52 9.75
N PRO A 118 -4.30 -33.92 10.49
CA PRO A 118 -4.15 -34.91 11.55
C PRO A 118 -3.47 -36.15 10.98
N GLU A 119 -2.37 -36.55 11.62
CA GLU A 119 -1.67 -37.79 11.31
C GLU A 119 -2.67 -38.94 11.45
N GLU A 120 -2.87 -39.69 10.36
CA GLU A 120 -3.71 -40.90 10.30
C GLU A 120 -3.11 -42.04 11.14
#